data_AF-A0A378F4Y5-F1
#
_entry.id   AF-A0A378F4Y5-F1
#
_cell.length_a   1.000
_cell.length_b   1.000
_cell.length_c   1.000
_cell.angle_alpha   90.00
_cell.angle_beta   90.00
_cell.angle_gamma   90.00
#
_symmetry.space_group_name_H-M   'P 1'
#
loop_
_entity.id
_entity.type
_entity.pdbx_description
1 polymer ?
#
loop_
_entity_poly.entity_id
_entity_poly.type
_entity_poly.pdbx_seq_one_letter_code
_entity_poly.pdbx_strand_id
1 'polypeptide(L)' 'MQRLADIAPAEVRTIWGLLSAIPDPEVPVLTITDLGMVRSVARHGDGWVIGFTPTYSGCPATEHLLGRSARS' A
#
# COMPACT_ATOMS: atom_id res chain seq x y z
N MET A 1 -8.80 -23.65 -23.22
CA MET A 1 -8.82 -23.73 -21.75
C MET A 1 -8.06 -22.54 -21.18
N GLN A 2 -8.72 -21.40 -21.00
CA GLN A 2 -8.20 -20.38 -20.08
C GLN A 2 -8.28 -21.00 -18.69
N ARG A 3 -7.12 -21.32 -18.06
CA ARG A 3 -7.11 -21.49 -16.61
C ARG A 3 -7.73 -20.22 -16.06
N LEU A 4 -8.77 -20.37 -15.25
CA LEU A 4 -9.36 -19.32 -14.43
C LEU A 4 -8.18 -18.57 -13.79
N ALA A 5 -7.82 -17.42 -14.34
CA ALA A 5 -6.68 -16.64 -13.87
C ALA A 5 -6.86 -16.49 -12.38
N ASP A 6 -5.89 -16.97 -11.60
CA ASP A 6 -6.01 -17.18 -10.16
C ASP A 6 -6.74 -16.01 -9.52
N ILE A 7 -8.02 -16.23 -9.17
CA ILE A 7 -8.85 -15.17 -8.62
C ILE A 7 -8.22 -14.82 -7.28
N ALA A 8 -7.80 -13.55 -7.15
CA ALA A 8 -7.23 -13.07 -5.91
C ALA A 8 -8.18 -13.37 -4.74
N PRO A 9 -7.66 -13.79 -3.58
CA PRO A 9 -8.47 -14.02 -2.39
C PRO A 9 -9.37 -12.82 -2.08
N ALA A 10 -10.57 -13.05 -1.54
CA ALA A 10 -11.54 -11.99 -1.26
C ALA A 10 -10.95 -10.89 -0.34
N GLU A 11 -10.07 -11.29 0.57
CA GLU A 11 -9.37 -10.42 1.51
C GLU A 11 -8.45 -9.42 0.81
N VAL A 12 -7.96 -9.71 -0.40
CA VAL A 12 -7.17 -8.76 -1.18
C VAL A 12 -7.96 -7.48 -1.40
N ARG A 13 -9.25 -7.59 -1.74
CA ARG A 13 -10.12 -6.40 -1.89
C ARG A 13 -10.29 -5.65 -0.59
N THR A 14 -10.46 -6.37 0.52
CA THR A 14 -10.55 -5.75 1.85
C THR A 14 -9.29 -4.97 2.19
N ILE A 15 -8.11 -5.52 1.94
CA ILE A 15 -6.83 -4.87 2.20
C ILE A 15 -6.66 -3.63 1.31
N TRP A 16 -6.98 -3.71 0.02
CA TRP A 16 -6.99 -2.53 -0.85
C TRP A 16 -7.90 -1.42 -0.32
N GLY A 17 -9.08 -1.77 0.19
CA GLY A 17 -9.98 -0.83 0.85
C GLY A 17 -9.34 -0.16 2.06
N LEU A 18 -8.66 -0.93 2.92
CA LEU A 18 -7.93 -0.37 4.08
C LEU A 18 -6.80 0.57 3.65
N LEU A 19 -6.02 0.20 2.62
CA LEU A 19 -4.93 1.04 2.11
C LEU A 19 -5.45 2.34 1.49
N SER A 20 -6.62 2.31 0.85
CA SER A 20 -7.25 3.52 0.28
C SER A 20 -7.75 4.50 1.33
N ALA A 21 -7.82 4.10 2.60
CA ALA A 21 -8.17 5.03 3.69
C ALA A 21 -6.95 5.81 4.21
N ILE A 22 -5.75 5.52 3.72
CA ILE A 22 -4.51 6.18 4.17
C ILE A 22 -4.25 7.41 3.29
N PRO A 23 -4.47 8.64 3.81
CA PRO A 23 -4.20 9.86 3.07
C PRO A 23 -2.69 10.07 2.92
N ASP A 24 -2.30 10.78 1.87
CA ASP A 24 -0.95 11.28 1.73
C ASP A 24 -0.69 12.41 2.76
N PRO A 25 0.47 12.40 3.46
CA PRO A 25 0.76 13.39 4.49
C PRO A 25 1.08 14.79 3.93
N GLU A 26 1.45 14.91 2.65
CA GLU A 26 1.77 16.19 2.00
C GLU A 26 0.57 16.76 1.24
N VAL A 27 -0.24 15.89 0.63
CA VAL A 27 -1.44 16.22 -0.14
C VAL A 27 -2.64 15.46 0.42
N PRO A 28 -3.29 15.95 1.50
CA PRO A 28 -4.35 15.22 2.24
C PRO A 28 -5.61 14.87 1.44
N VAL A 29 -5.74 15.37 0.21
CA VAL A 29 -6.85 15.06 -0.71
C VAL A 29 -6.59 13.83 -1.57
N LEU A 30 -5.37 13.27 -1.55
CA LEU A 30 -4.99 12.06 -2.27
C LEU A 30 -4.62 10.96 -1.27
N THR A 31 -4.75 9.71 -1.68
CA THR A 31 -4.38 8.53 -0.88
C THR A 31 -3.15 7.84 -1.45
N ILE A 32 -2.49 7.00 -0.64
CA ILE A 32 -1.35 6.20 -1.10
C ILE A 32 -1.71 5.27 -2.27
N THR A 33 -2.99 4.88 -2.40
CA THR A 33 -3.48 4.09 -3.53
C THR A 33 -3.74 4.96 -4.76
N ASP A 34 -4.24 6.18 -4.59
CA ASP A 34 -4.46 7.13 -5.72
C ASP A 34 -3.14 7.55 -6.36
N LEU A 35 -2.10 7.74 -5.53
CA LEU A 35 -0.74 8.04 -5.97
C LEU A 35 -0.05 6.81 -6.61
N GLY A 36 -0.70 5.65 -6.60
CA GLY A 36 -0.15 4.40 -7.10
C GLY A 36 1.04 3.91 -6.29
N MET A 37 1.21 4.32 -5.03
CA MET A 37 2.34 3.84 -4.22
C MET A 37 2.22 2.36 -3.88
N VAL A 38 0.99 1.85 -3.74
CA VAL A 38 0.73 0.41 -3.56
C VAL A 38 0.71 -0.27 -4.93
N ARG A 39 1.57 -1.29 -5.12
CA ARG A 39 1.72 -2.04 -6.38
C ARG A 39 1.17 -3.46 -6.31
N SER A 40 1.17 -4.06 -5.12
CA SER A 40 0.68 -5.42 -4.94
C SER A 40 0.24 -5.68 -3.51
N VAL A 41 -0.69 -6.62 -3.37
CA VAL A 41 -1.08 -7.23 -2.09
C VAL A 41 -1.04 -8.73 -2.31
N ALA A 42 -0.18 -9.42 -1.57
CA ALA A 42 0.00 -10.86 -1.70
C ALA A 42 -0.09 -11.54 -0.33
N ARG A 43 -0.72 -12.72 -0.30
CA ARG A 43 -0.74 -13.55 0.91
C ARG A 43 0.66 -14.10 1.16
N HIS A 44 1.12 -14.05 2.40
CA HIS A 44 2.39 -14.63 2.81
C HIS A 44 2.25 -15.29 4.18
N GLY A 45 2.15 -16.62 4.20
CA GLY A 45 1.82 -17.38 5.40
C GLY A 45 0.51 -16.91 6.04
N ASP A 46 0.55 -16.63 7.33
CA ASP A 46 -0.59 -16.11 8.10
C ASP A 46 -0.84 -14.62 7.91
N GLY A 47 0.04 -13.91 7.19
CA GLY A 47 -0.02 -12.47 6.98
C GLY A 47 -0.09 -12.05 5.50
N TRP A 48 0.19 -10.77 5.27
CA TRP A 48 0.12 -10.13 3.97
C TRP A 48 1.37 -9.30 3.71
N VAL A 49 1.86 -9.36 2.46
CA VAL A 49 2.95 -8.51 1.98
C VAL A 49 2.36 -7.48 1.03
N ILE A 50 2.69 -6.22 1.31
CA ILE A 50 2.29 -5.06 0.50
C ILE A 50 3.51 -4.62 -0.31
N GLY A 51 3.42 -4.67 -1.63
CA GLY A 51 4.42 -4.06 -2.51
C GLY A 51 4.24 -2.55 -2.54
N PHE A 52 5.25 -1.80 -2.10
CA PHE A 52 5.18 -0.35 -2.00
C PHE A 52 6.31 0.31 -2.81
N THR A 53 5.98 1.34 -3.60
CA THR A 53 6.93 2.11 -4.41
C THR A 53 6.60 3.59 -4.26
N PRO A 54 7.29 4.32 -3.35
CA PRO A 54 7.03 5.73 -3.16
C PRO A 54 7.39 6.49 -4.44
N THR A 55 6.53 7.43 -4.84
CA THR A 55 6.76 8.33 -5.97
C THR A 55 7.63 9.52 -5.60
N TYR A 56 7.86 9.75 -4.30
CA TYR A 56 8.69 10.82 -3.79
C TYR A 56 9.98 10.25 -3.18
N SER A 57 11.11 10.50 -3.84
CA SER A 57 12.45 10.09 -3.41
C SER A 57 13.05 10.99 -2.31
N GLY A 58 12.31 11.99 -1.82
CA GLY A 58 12.65 12.80 -0.65
C GLY A 58 11.85 12.39 0.59
N CYS A 59 12.50 12.10 1.72
CA CYS A 59 11.86 11.81 3.01
C CYS A 59 10.88 12.93 3.44
N PRO A 60 9.57 12.65 3.59
CA PRO A 60 8.94 12.46 4.91
C PRO A 60 7.79 11.41 4.97
N ALA A 61 7.09 11.13 3.87
CA ALA A 61 5.94 10.21 3.84
C ALA A 61 6.34 8.76 4.18
N THR A 62 7.49 8.31 3.66
CA THR A 62 8.06 6.99 3.98
C THR A 62 8.43 6.86 5.46
N GLU A 63 8.92 7.92 6.11
CA GLU A 63 9.22 7.93 7.55
C GLU A 63 7.95 7.84 8.40
N HIS A 64 6.90 8.56 8.00
CA HIS A 64 5.60 8.54 8.67
C HIS A 64 4.91 7.17 8.54
N LEU A 65 4.98 6.55 7.35
CA LEU A 65 4.37 5.24 7.07
C LEU A 65 5.15 4.07 7.69
N LEU A 66 6.48 4.14 7.75
CA LEU A 66 7.33 3.09 8.33
C LEU A 66 7.62 3.28 9.83
N GLY A 67 7.09 4.34 10.45
CA GLY A 67 7.32 4.62 11.88
C GLY A 67 8.76 4.99 12.21
N ARG A 68 9.59 5.39 11.23
CA ARG A 68 10.90 5.98 11.49
C ARG A 68 10.68 7.43 11.88
N SER A 69 10.31 7.66 13.15
CA SER A 69 10.39 9.00 13.73
C SER A 69 11.84 9.48 13.56
N ALA A 70 12.06 10.48 12.72
CA ALA A 70 13.31 11.23 12.67
C ALA A 70 13.57 11.74 14.09
N ARG A 71 14.39 11.01 14.83
CA ARG A 71 14.74 11.31 16.21
C ARG A 71 15.75 12.45 16.14
N SER A 72 15.31 13.63 16.59
CA SER A 72 16.17 14.75 16.94
C SER A 72 17.19 14.36 18.00
#